data_AF-A0AAP2DSU3-F1
#
_entry.id   AF-A0AAP2DSU3-F1
#
_cell.length_a   1.000
_cell.length_b   1.000
_cell.length_c   1.000
_cell.angle_alpha   90.00
_cell.angle_beta   90.00
_cell.angle_gamma   90.00
#
_symmetry.space_group_name_H-M   'P 1'
#
loop_
_entity.id
_entity.type
_entity.pdbx_description
1 polymer ?
#
loop_
_entity_poly.entity_id
_entity_poly.type
_entity_poly.pdbx_seq_one_letter_code
_entity_poly.pdbx_strand_id
1 'polypeptide(L)'
;MTRFVLVLLITAAAIAGATLLAWQRQWLPLPSFFYQTLILLAFSTALIYRYLYKADKSEYFVQLYLLTMTVKLLTYGVYNVFVVLQDKAGATANVVFFMTVYAIFTVLEISFLYRRISRF
;
A
#
# COMPACT_ATOMS: atom_id res chain seq x y z
N MET A 1 -16.20 6.07 2.89
CA MET A 1 -14.94 6.68 3.38
C MET A 1 -14.45 6.06 4.68
N THR A 2 -15.16 6.27 5.80
CA THR A 2 -14.76 5.80 7.14
C THR A 2 -14.49 4.29 7.21
N ARG A 3 -15.36 3.48 6.60
CA ARG A 3 -15.19 2.02 6.53
C ARG A 3 -13.89 1.58 5.86
N PHE A 4 -13.48 2.26 4.78
CA PHE A 4 -12.25 1.93 4.07
C PHE A 4 -11.02 2.25 4.94
N VAL A 5 -10.98 3.45 5.53
CA VAL A 5 -9.87 3.87 6.39
C VAL A 5 -9.73 2.93 7.60
N LEU A 6 -10.85 2.53 8.22
CA LEU A 6 -10.83 1.56 9.32
C LEU A 6 -10.26 0.20 8.87
N VAL A 7 -10.72 -0.34 7.75
CA VAL A 7 -10.21 -1.61 7.23
C VAL A 7 -8.72 -1.51 6.89
N LEU A 8 -8.31 -0.42 6.23
CA LEU A 8 -6.90 -0.18 5.92
C LEU A 8 -6.02 -0.13 7.18
N LEU A 9 -6.46 0.56 8.23
CA LEU A 9 -5.74 0.64 9.50
C LEU A 9 -5.69 -0.70 10.23
N ILE A 10 -6.79 -1.45 10.23
CA ILE A 10 -6.83 -2.81 10.82
C ILE A 10 -5.88 -3.73 10.03
N THR A 11 -5.89 -3.68 8.70
CA THR A 11 -4.98 -4.49 7.88
C THR A 11 -3.52 -4.08 8.10
N ALA A 12 -3.22 -2.77 8.17
CA ALA A 12 -1.87 -2.29 8.51
C ALA A 12 -1.42 -2.79 9.89
N ALA A 13 -2.28 -2.72 10.90
CA ALA A 13 -2.00 -3.23 12.24
C ALA A 13 -1.81 -4.76 12.25
N ALA A 14 -2.62 -5.50 11.49
CA ALA A 14 -2.50 -6.95 11.35
C ALA A 14 -1.19 -7.35 10.65
N ILE A 15 -0.81 -6.68 9.57
CA ILE A 15 0.49 -6.86 8.90
C ILE A 15 1.63 -6.57 9.88
N ALA A 16 1.53 -5.47 10.63
CA ALA A 16 2.55 -5.11 11.58
C ALA A 16 2.70 -6.16 12.69
N GLY A 17 1.59 -6.57 13.30
CA GLY A 17 1.57 -7.63 14.31
C GLY A 17 2.13 -8.95 13.78
N ALA A 18 1.69 -9.39 12.60
CA ALA A 18 2.17 -10.63 11.98
C ALA A 18 3.68 -10.59 11.70
N THR A 19 4.19 -9.46 11.19
CA THR A 19 5.61 -9.31 10.87
C THR A 19 6.46 -9.29 12.15
N LEU A 20 6.02 -8.57 13.19
CA LEU A 20 6.72 -8.53 14.47
C LEU A 20 6.72 -9.89 15.18
N LEU A 21 5.61 -10.64 15.12
CA LEU A 21 5.53 -12.00 15.66
C LEU A 21 6.45 -12.95 14.88
N ALA A 22 6.47 -12.87 13.55
CA ALA A 22 7.36 -13.69 12.72
C ALA A 22 8.84 -13.39 13.03
N TRP A 23 9.19 -12.13 13.26
CA TRP A 23 10.52 -11.72 13.67
C TRP A 23 10.90 -12.24 15.07
N GLN A 24 10.02 -12.11 16.06
CA GLN A 24 10.24 -12.63 17.42
C GLN A 24 10.45 -14.14 17.44
N ARG A 25 9.79 -14.88 16.53
CA ARG A 25 9.96 -16.32 16.34
C ARG A 25 11.16 -16.70 15.46
N GLN A 26 11.95 -15.72 15.00
CA GLN A 26 13.09 -15.90 14.09
C GLN A 26 12.73 -16.59 12.76
N TRP A 27 11.46 -16.52 12.33
CA TRP A 27 11.02 -17.10 11.07
C TRP A 27 11.46 -16.26 9.87
N LEU A 28 11.48 -14.94 10.04
CA LEU A 28 11.81 -13.97 9.00
C LEU A 28 12.64 -12.81 9.57
N PRO A 29 13.63 -12.29 8.82
CA PRO A 29 14.33 -11.07 9.21
C PRO A 29 13.38 -9.87 9.13
N LEU A 30 13.48 -8.96 10.11
CA LEU A 30 12.71 -7.72 10.09
C LEU A 30 13.27 -6.78 9.02
N PRO A 31 12.46 -6.30 8.06
CA PRO A 31 12.91 -5.32 7.07
C PRO A 31 13.37 -4.03 7.76
N SER A 32 14.51 -3.48 7.35
CA SER A 32 15.07 -2.26 7.96
C SER A 32 14.18 -1.04 7.74
N PHE A 33 13.44 -0.99 6.63
CA PHE A 33 12.47 0.07 6.32
C PHE A 33 11.02 -0.32 6.64
N PHE A 34 10.80 -1.24 7.57
CA PHE A 34 9.49 -1.79 7.91
C PHE A 34 8.43 -0.70 8.19
N TYR A 35 8.70 0.19 9.15
CA TYR A 35 7.74 1.24 9.54
C TYR A 35 7.54 2.27 8.43
N GLN A 36 8.64 2.68 7.78
CA GLN A 36 8.61 3.66 6.69
C GLN A 36 7.78 3.14 5.51
N THR A 37 7.97 1.87 5.13
CA THR A 37 7.23 1.21 4.05
C THR A 37 5.75 1.11 4.39
N LEU A 38 5.42 0.64 5.60
CA LEU A 38 4.04 0.44 6.02
C LEU A 38 3.27 1.77 6.08
N ILE A 39 3.88 2.80 6.67
CA ILE A 39 3.28 4.14 6.76
C ILE A 39 3.11 4.75 5.36
N LEU A 40 4.15 4.69 4.52
CA LEU A 40 4.10 5.21 3.15
C LEU A 40 2.97 4.56 2.36
N LEU A 41 2.88 3.23 2.36
CA LEU A 41 1.87 2.49 1.61
C LEU A 41 0.46 2.73 2.17
N ALA A 42 0.28 2.74 3.49
CA ALA A 42 -1.03 3.00 4.09
C ALA A 42 -1.49 4.43 3.79
N PHE A 43 -0.62 5.42 3.99
CA PHE A 43 -0.96 6.82 3.77
C PHE A 43 -1.26 7.12 2.30
N SER A 44 -0.41 6.66 1.38
CA SER A 44 -0.61 6.88 -0.06
C SER A 44 -1.87 6.17 -0.56
N THR A 45 -2.17 4.95 -0.11
CA THR A 45 -3.42 4.24 -0.46
C THR A 45 -4.65 4.99 0.09
N ALA A 46 -4.59 5.51 1.32
CA ALA A 46 -5.66 6.34 1.88
C ALA A 46 -5.89 7.62 1.07
N LEU A 47 -4.80 8.29 0.67
CA LEU A 47 -4.86 9.52 -0.11
C LEU A 47 -5.47 9.29 -1.50
N ILE A 48 -5.01 8.25 -2.21
CA ILE A 48 -5.51 7.89 -3.54
C ILE A 48 -6.98 7.47 -3.48
N TYR A 49 -7.34 6.62 -2.53
CA TYR A 49 -8.74 6.26 -2.33
C TYR A 49 -9.61 7.49 -2.04
N ARG A 50 -9.14 8.42 -1.20
CA ARG A 50 -9.85 9.68 -0.92
C ARG A 50 -10.03 10.53 -2.17
N TYR A 51 -8.99 10.65 -2.98
CA TYR A 51 -9.02 11.39 -4.24
C TYR A 51 -10.02 10.79 -5.22
N LEU A 52 -9.90 9.48 -5.49
CA LEU A 52 -10.76 8.76 -6.44
C LEU A 52 -12.22 8.66 -5.99
N TYR A 53 -12.46 8.57 -4.68
CA TYR A 53 -13.82 8.55 -4.17
C TYR A 53 -14.52 9.91 -4.27
N LYS A 54 -13.77 11.02 -4.23
CA LYS A 54 -14.32 12.36 -4.46
C LYS A 54 -14.54 12.67 -5.94
N ALA A 55 -13.88 11.94 -6.83
CA ALA A 55 -14.19 12.01 -8.26
C ALA A 55 -15.60 11.42 -8.48
N ASP A 56 -16.52 12.29 -8.89
CA ASP A 56 -17.95 11.97 -9.05
C ASP A 56 -18.33 11.66 -10.50
N LYS A 57 -17.52 12.10 -11.46
CA LYS A 57 -17.75 11.85 -12.89
C LYS A 57 -17.22 10.47 -13.28
N SER A 58 -18.13 9.53 -13.48
CA SER A 58 -17.83 8.16 -13.94
C SER A 58 -17.02 8.14 -15.25
N GLU A 59 -17.27 9.11 -16.12
CA GLU A 59 -16.64 9.25 -17.44
C GLU A 59 -15.10 9.33 -17.38
N TYR A 60 -14.54 9.98 -16.35
CA TYR A 60 -13.10 10.16 -16.18
C TYR A 60 -12.49 9.24 -15.13
N PHE A 61 -13.30 8.36 -14.50
CA PHE A 61 -12.86 7.54 -13.38
C PHE A 61 -11.68 6.63 -13.77
N VAL A 62 -11.78 5.97 -14.93
CA VAL A 62 -10.74 5.06 -15.42
C VAL A 62 -9.43 5.82 -15.68
N GLN A 63 -9.50 7.00 -16.31
CA GLN A 63 -8.33 7.81 -16.61
C GLN A 63 -7.65 8.33 -15.34
N LEU A 64 -8.44 8.81 -14.36
CA LEU A 64 -7.92 9.23 -13.06
C LEU A 64 -7.31 8.05 -12.29
N TYR A 65 -7.93 6.87 -12.35
CA TYR A 65 -7.37 5.67 -11.74
C TYR A 65 -6.04 5.27 -12.38
N LEU A 66 -5.97 5.20 -13.71
CA LEU A 66 -4.72 4.91 -14.43
C LEU A 66 -3.64 5.95 -14.12
N LEU A 67 -4.00 7.23 -14.04
CA LEU A 67 -3.08 8.29 -13.62
C LEU A 67 -2.53 8.02 -12.21
N THR A 68 -3.38 7.68 -11.24
CA THR A 68 -2.93 7.36 -9.87
C THR A 68 -2.05 6.12 -9.83
N MET A 69 -2.28 5.13 -10.69
CA MET A 69 -1.43 3.94 -10.79
C MET A 69 -0.07 4.25 -11.39
N THR A 70 -0.01 5.08 -12.42
CA THR A 70 1.26 5.57 -12.99
C THR A 70 2.06 6.35 -11.95
N VAL A 71 1.42 7.27 -11.22
CA VAL A 71 2.07 8.03 -10.15
C VAL A 71 2.57 7.10 -9.03
N LYS A 72 1.74 6.13 -8.59
CA LYS A 72 2.16 5.10 -7.63
C LYS A 72 3.41 4.37 -8.11
N LEU A 73 3.40 3.87 -9.35
CA LEU A 73 4.50 3.09 -9.89
C LEU A 73 5.80 3.88 -9.92
N LEU A 74 5.77 5.13 -10.39
CA LEU A 74 6.95 6.00 -10.40
C LEU A 74 7.46 6.32 -8.99
N THR A 75 6.57 6.74 -8.08
CA THR A 75 6.94 7.09 -6.70
C THR A 75 7.50 5.88 -5.95
N TYR A 76 6.86 4.71 -6.10
CA TYR A 76 7.29 3.48 -5.45
C TYR A 76 8.56 2.89 -6.07
N GLY A 77 8.77 3.08 -7.38
CA GLY A 77 10.03 2.74 -8.03
C GLY A 77 11.19 3.54 -7.44
N VAL A 78 11.05 4.86 -7.34
CA VAL A 78 12.05 5.74 -6.72
C VAL A 78 12.30 5.36 -5.25
N TYR A 79 11.23 5.09 -4.51
CA TYR A 79 11.33 4.65 -3.11
C TYR A 79 12.13 3.34 -2.98
N ASN A 80 11.83 2.32 -3.79
CA ASN A 80 12.56 1.05 -3.73
C ASN A 80 14.03 1.22 -4.11
N VAL A 81 14.34 2.03 -5.12
CA VAL A 81 15.75 2.35 -5.47
C VAL A 81 16.45 3.01 -4.27
N PHE A 82 15.82 3.99 -3.64
CA PHE A 82 16.37 4.65 -2.45
C PHE A 82 16.63 3.65 -1.31
N VAL A 83 15.67 2.78 -1.01
CA VAL A 83 15.80 1.76 0.05
C VAL A 83 16.95 0.79 -0.23
N VAL A 84 17.07 0.30 -1.47
CA VAL A 84 18.13 -0.62 -1.88
C VAL A 84 19.50 0.05 -1.80
N LEU A 85 19.61 1.34 -2.13
CA LEU A 85 20.88 2.07 -2.04
C LEU A 85 21.31 2.30 -0.59
N GLN A 86 20.37 2.51 0.34
CA GLN A 86 20.65 2.73 1.76
C GLN A 86 20.98 1.44 2.51
N ASP A 87 20.29 0.34 2.21
CA ASP A 87 20.53 -0.95 2.83
C ASP A 87 20.55 -2.08 1.78
N LYS A 88 21.73 -2.27 1.20
CA LYS A 88 21.98 -3.31 0.21
C LYS A 88 21.84 -4.72 0.79
N ALA A 89 22.21 -4.91 2.06
CA ALA A 89 22.18 -6.23 2.71
C ALA A 89 20.73 -6.66 3.02
N GLY A 90 19.88 -5.72 3.44
CA GLY A 90 18.44 -5.94 3.66
C GLY A 90 17.56 -5.75 2.42
N ALA A 91 18.13 -5.47 1.24
CA ALA A 91 17.41 -5.10 0.03
C ALA A 91 16.29 -6.10 -0.32
N THR A 92 16.59 -7.40 -0.31
CA THR A 92 15.59 -8.44 -0.63
C THR A 92 14.44 -8.44 0.37
N ALA A 93 14.71 -8.36 1.67
CA ALA A 93 13.67 -8.35 2.70
C ALA A 93 12.79 -7.11 2.60
N ASN A 94 13.38 -5.94 2.35
CA ASN A 94 12.65 -4.69 2.14
C ASN A 94 11.75 -4.73 0.90
N VAL A 95 12.28 -5.19 -0.24
CA VAL A 95 11.51 -5.26 -1.49
C VAL A 95 10.39 -6.30 -1.40
N VAL A 96 10.64 -7.47 -0.80
CA VAL A 96 9.59 -8.49 -0.62
C VAL A 96 8.49 -7.99 0.31
N PHE A 97 8.86 -7.34 1.42
CA PHE A 97 7.89 -6.71 2.32
C PHE A 97 7.07 -5.64 1.58
N PHE A 98 7.74 -4.73 0.86
CA PHE A 98 7.10 -3.71 0.04
C PHE A 98 6.09 -4.32 -0.93
N MET A 99 6.49 -5.32 -1.72
CA MET A 99 5.64 -5.95 -2.73
C MET A 99 4.42 -6.64 -2.11
N THR A 100 4.62 -7.32 -0.99
CA THR A 100 3.54 -8.01 -0.26
C THR A 100 2.51 -7.03 0.26
N VAL A 101 2.94 -5.98 0.97
CA VAL A 101 2.03 -4.97 1.53
C VAL A 101 1.36 -4.17 0.42
N TYR A 102 2.11 -3.81 -0.63
CA TYR A 102 1.59 -3.12 -1.80
C TYR A 102 0.45 -3.91 -2.47
N ALA A 103 0.64 -5.20 -2.68
CA ALA A 103 -0.40 -6.07 -3.26
C ALA A 103 -1.66 -6.11 -2.40
N ILE A 104 -1.51 -6.32 -1.08
CA ILE A 104 -2.66 -6.36 -0.14
C ILE A 104 -3.44 -5.04 -0.17
N PHE A 105 -2.75 -3.90 -0.06
CA PHE A 105 -3.41 -2.60 -0.06
C PHE A 105 -4.04 -2.25 -1.41
N THR A 106 -3.43 -2.68 -2.51
CA THR A 106 -3.99 -2.49 -3.86
C THR A 106 -5.27 -3.30 -4.04
N VAL A 107 -5.29 -4.57 -3.59
CA VAL A 107 -6.50 -5.41 -3.61
C VAL A 107 -7.61 -4.76 -2.76
N LEU A 108 -7.29 -4.25 -1.57
CA LEU A 108 -8.26 -3.54 -0.73
C LEU A 108 -8.79 -2.27 -1.41
N GLU A 109 -7.92 -1.44 -1.95
CA GLU A 109 -8.27 -0.21 -2.68
C GLU A 109 -9.25 -0.52 -3.82
N ILE A 110 -8.89 -1.45 -4.70
CA ILE A 110 -9.71 -1.84 -5.85
C ILE A 110 -11.04 -2.44 -5.40
N SER A 111 -11.04 -3.33 -4.39
CA SER A 111 -12.27 -3.97 -3.90
C SER A 111 -13.28 -2.95 -3.37
N PHE A 112 -12.81 -1.93 -2.66
CA PHE A 112 -13.68 -0.87 -2.14
C PHE A 112 -14.14 0.10 -3.23
N LEU A 113 -13.26 0.44 -4.18
CA LEU A 113 -13.63 1.27 -5.34
C LEU A 113 -14.65 0.56 -6.24
N TYR A 114 -14.44 -0.72 -6.53
CA TYR A 114 -15.36 -1.54 -7.31
C TYR A 114 -16.75 -1.61 -6.68
N ARG A 115 -16.82 -1.90 -5.36
CA ARG A 115 -18.09 -1.92 -4.62
C ARG A 115 -18.83 -0.58 -4.61
N ARG A 116 -18.11 0.54 -4.75
CA ARG A 116 -18.75 1.86 -4.87
C ARG A 116 -19.43 1.99 -6.24
N ILE A 117 -18.71 1.63 -7.30
CA ILE A 117 -19.19 1.78 -8.68
C ILE A 117 -20.35 0.82 -8.95
N SER A 118 -20.26 -0.43 -8.49
CA SER A 118 -21.26 -1.47 -8.73
C SER A 118 -22.56 -1.34 -7.91
N ARG A 119 -22.65 -0.35 -7.01
CA ARG A 119 -23.86 -0.05 -6.23
C ARG A 119 -24.71 1.06 -6.84
N PHE A 120 -24.23 1.66 -7.92
CA PHE A 120 -25.03 2.46 -8.85
C PHE A 120 -25.46 1.55 -10.01
#